data_AF-A0A7U9R4R2-F1
#
_entry.id   AF-A0A7U9R4R2-F1
#
_cell.length_a   1.000
_cell.length_b   1.000
_cell.length_c   1.000
_cell.angle_alpha   90.00
_cell.angle_beta   90.00
_cell.angle_gamma   90.00
#
_symmetry.space_group_name_H-M   'P 1'
#
loop_
_entity.id
_entity.type
_entity.pdbx_description
1 polymer ?
#
loop_
_entity_poly.entity_id
_entity_poly.type
_entity_poly.pdbx_seq_one_letter_code
_entity_poly.pdbx_strand_id
1 'polypeptide(L)' 'MNSFRYRVVSIDGDYARLKRIDQESDDLKLVARALLPPEITEGTELLYEWMQYSILA' A
#
# COMPACT_ATOMS: atom_id res chain seq x y z
N MET A 1 -3.73 -17.86 6.00
CA MET A 1 -3.36 -17.14 4.76
C MET A 1 -2.78 -15.80 5.20
N ASN A 2 -1.58 -15.43 4.73
CA ASN A 2 -0.87 -14.24 5.21
C ASN A 2 -1.25 -13.03 4.36
N SER A 3 -2.26 -12.30 4.79
CA SER A 3 -2.65 -11.01 4.21
C SER A 3 -1.90 -9.90 4.94
N PHE A 4 -1.41 -8.90 4.21
CA PHE A 4 -0.63 -7.81 4.78
C PHE A 4 -1.39 -6.49 4.61
N ARG A 5 -1.48 -5.69 5.67
CA ARG A 5 -2.12 -4.37 5.60
C ARG A 5 -1.08 -3.28 5.47
N TYR A 6 -1.27 -2.45 4.48
CA TYR A 6 -0.44 -1.29 4.19
C TYR A 6 -1.30 -0.03 4.19
N ARG A 7 -0.66 1.10 4.44
CA ARG A 7 -1.26 2.42 4.29
C ARG A 7 -0.38 3.26 3.38
N VAL A 8 -0.97 3.91 2.40
CA VAL A 8 -0.27 4.84 1.53
C VAL A 8 0.12 6.06 2.37
N VAL A 9 1.41 6.29 2.54
CA VAL A 9 1.93 7.45 3.29
C VAL A 9 2.04 8.66 2.38
N SER A 10 2.61 8.47 1.19
CA SER A 10 2.76 9.51 0.19
C SER A 10 2.82 8.93 -1.21
N ILE A 11 2.41 9.70 -2.20
CA ILE A 11 2.52 9.36 -3.63
C ILE A 11 3.40 10.42 -4.29
N ASP A 12 4.51 9.99 -4.89
CA ASP A 12 5.46 10.84 -5.60
C ASP A 12 5.54 10.27 -7.02
N GLY A 13 5.11 11.05 -8.04
CA GLY A 13 4.87 10.65 -9.44
C GLY A 13 5.27 9.21 -9.83
N ASP A 14 4.41 8.37 -10.39
CA ASP A 14 4.66 6.92 -10.64
C ASP A 14 4.98 6.01 -9.45
N TYR A 15 5.34 6.51 -8.27
CA TYR A 15 5.62 5.70 -7.08
C TYR A 15 4.74 6.06 -5.88
N ALA A 16 4.46 5.07 -5.05
CA ALA A 16 3.75 5.21 -3.78
C ALA A 16 4.58 4.61 -2.64
N ARG A 17 4.62 5.30 -1.50
CA ARG A 17 5.24 4.81 -0.27
C ARG A 17 4.17 4.18 0.61
N LEU A 18 4.32 2.90 0.90
CA LEU A 18 3.39 2.12 1.70
C LEU A 18 4.01 1.81 3.07
N LYS A 19 3.37 2.24 4.15
CA LYS A 19 3.73 1.84 5.51
C LYS A 19 2.92 0.62 5.90
N ARG A 20 3.58 -0.42 6.41
CA ARG A 20 2.86 -1.58 6.95
C ARG A 20 2.20 -1.18 8.27
N ILE A 21 0.90 -1.40 8.39
CA ILE A 21 0.10 -1.04 9.59
C ILE A 21 -0.24 -2.26 10.45
N ASP A 22 -0.04 -3.45 9.92
CA ASP A 22 -0.29 -4.73 10.58
C ASP A 22 0.72 -5.04 11.70
N GLN A 23 1.90 -4.41 11.65
CA GLN A 23 2.94 -4.49 12.67
C GLN A 23 3.56 -3.11 12.84
N GLU A 24 4.11 -2.83 14.02
CA GLU A 24 4.84 -1.60 14.26
C GLU A 24 6.19 -1.67 13.52
N SER A 25 6.22 -1.10 12.31
CA SER A 25 7.39 -1.06 11.46
C SER A 25 7.49 0.31 10.82
N ASP A 26 8.67 0.90 10.89
CA ASP A 26 8.96 2.19 10.24
C ASP A 26 9.45 2.03 8.79
N ASP A 27 9.43 0.80 8.27
CA ASP A 27 9.79 0.52 6.89
C ASP A 27 8.69 1.02 5.92
N LEU A 28 9.12 1.85 4.97
CA LEU A 28 8.28 2.34 3.89
C LEU A 28 8.60 1.56 2.62
N LYS A 29 7.64 0.74 2.18
CA LYS A 29 7.74 0.00 0.94
C LYS A 29 7.44 0.93 -0.24
N LEU A 30 8.41 1.10 -1.13
CA LEU A 30 8.20 1.84 -2.38
C LEU A 30 7.61 0.90 -3.44
N VAL A 31 6.45 1.25 -3.99
CA VAL A 31 5.72 0.45 -4.97
C VAL A 31 5.31 1.34 -6.14
N ALA A 32 5.46 0.85 -7.37
CA ALA A 32 5.01 1.57 -8.56
C ALA A 32 3.47 1.65 -8.60
N ARG A 33 2.91 2.82 -8.94
CA ARG A 33 1.46 3.02 -9.05
C ARG A 33 0.81 2.11 -10.09
N ALA A 34 1.57 1.66 -11.08
CA ALA A 34 1.10 0.73 -12.10
C ALA A 34 0.69 -0.64 -11.53
N LEU A 35 1.22 -1.01 -10.34
CA LEU A 35 0.86 -2.23 -9.63
C LEU A 35 -0.27 -2.02 -8.61
N LEU A 36 -0.66 -0.77 -8.39
CA LEU A 36 -1.66 -0.38 -7.41
C LEU A 36 -2.96 0.01 -8.11
N PRO A 37 -4.09 -0.04 -7.40
CA PRO A 37 -5.35 0.47 -7.93
C PRO A 37 -5.21 1.97 -8.27
N PRO A 38 -5.80 2.46 -9.38
CA PRO A 38 -5.68 3.87 -9.78
C PRO A 38 -6.40 4.84 -8.84
N GLU A 39 -7.28 4.33 -7.98
CA GLU A 39 -8.06 5.10 -6.99
C GLU A 39 -7.31 5.35 -5.67
N ILE A 40 -6.05 4.93 -5.54
CA ILE A 40 -5.28 5.16 -4.31
C ILE A 40 -5.01 6.65 -4.07
N THR A 41 -5.06 7.04 -2.80
CA THR A 41 -4.69 8.39 -2.34
C THR A 41 -3.83 8.29 -1.09
N GLU A 42 -3.22 9.40 -0.68
CA GLU A 42 -2.50 9.47 0.58
C GLU A 42 -3.45 9.17 1.75
N GLY A 43 -3.06 8.22 2.60
CA GLY A 43 -3.88 7.73 3.69
C GLY A 43 -4.73 6.51 3.35
N THR A 44 -4.87 6.12 2.07
CA THR A 44 -5.60 4.91 1.65
C THR A 44 -5.00 3.65 2.26
N GLU A 45 -5.84 2.77 2.77
CA GLU A 45 -5.44 1.46 3.28
C GLU A 45 -5.54 0.41 2.17
N LEU A 46 -4.51 -0.42 2.08
CA LEU A 46 -4.35 -1.45 1.06
C LEU A 46 -4.19 -2.80 1.74
N LEU A 47 -4.93 -3.80 1.25
CA LEU A 47 -4.73 -5.19 1.56
C LEU A 47 -3.85 -5.82 0.48
N TYR A 48 -2.71 -6.34 0.87
CA TYR A 48 -1.87 -7.17 0.01
C TYR A 48 -2.15 -8.63 0.31
N GLU A 49 -2.75 -9.32 -0.66
CA GLU A 49 -3.06 -10.75 -0.58
C GLU A 49 -2.90 -11.38 -1.96
N TRP A 50 -2.41 -12.63 -2.04
CA TRP A 50 -2.23 -13.34 -3.31
C TRP A 50 -1.44 -12.55 -4.38
N MET A 51 -0.41 -11.81 -3.95
CA MET A 51 0.39 -10.93 -4.81
C MET A 51 -0.38 -9.78 -5.48
N GLN A 52 -1.57 -9.43 -4.96
CA GLN A 52 -2.40 -8.34 -5.45
C GLN A 52 -2.68 -7.34 -4.32
N TYR A 53 -2.83 -6.06 -4.70
CA TYR A 53 -3.22 -4.99 -3.79
C TYR A 53 -4.69 -4.62 -4.03
N SER A 54 -5.48 -4.65 -2.97
CA SER A 54 -6.89 -4.21 -2.98
C SER A 54 -7.07 -3.03 -2.03
N ILE A 55 -7.89 -2.06 -2.41
CA ILE A 55 -8.27 -0.96 -1.50
C ILE A 55 -9.17 -1.53 -0.41
N LEU A 56 -8.83 -1.25 0.84
CA LEU A 56 -9.71 -1.44 1.98
C LEU A 56 -10.54 -0.16 2.11
N ALA A 57 -11.80 -0.22 1.67
CA ALA A 57 -12.79 0.87 1.79
C ALA A 57 -13.49 0.83 3.15
#